data_AF-A0A6I5NST0-F1
#
_entry.id   AF-A0A6I5NST0-F1
#
_cell.length_a   1.000
_cell.length_b   1.000
_cell.length_c   1.000
_cell.angle_alpha   90.00
_cell.angle_beta   90.00
_cell.angle_gamma   90.00
#
_symmetry.space_group_name_H-M   'P 1'
#
loop_
_entity.id
_entity.type
_entity.pdbx_description
1 polymer ?
#
loop_
_entity_poly.entity_id
_entity_poly.type
_entity_poly.pdbx_seq_one_letter_code
_entity_poly.pdbx_strand_id
1 'polypeptide(L)'
;MENPAAIAQFVMQKDDNHSDEKIEAIRNLMMCARLTREGSLQMESEIRFYEGRQELNRMLIKLEHEELIRINAIKILHRMISETEIPSWEKTKDMKAYQEIINEYSHYLAILSKS
;
A
#
# COMPACT_ATOMS: atom_id res chain seq x y z
N MET A 1 -23.24 -10.48 1.94
CA MET A 1 -22.06 -10.45 1.06
C MET A 1 -21.42 -9.10 1.22
N GLU A 2 -20.11 -9.03 1.41
CA GLU A 2 -19.38 -7.75 1.39
C GLU A 2 -19.40 -7.16 -0.03
N ASN A 3 -19.46 -5.84 -0.15
CA ASN A 3 -19.55 -5.14 -1.44
C ASN A 3 -18.15 -5.00 -2.07
N PRO A 4 -17.88 -5.57 -3.25
CA PRO A 4 -16.58 -5.50 -3.92
C PRO A 4 -16.12 -4.07 -4.21
N ALA A 5 -17.03 -3.17 -4.61
CA ALA A 5 -16.69 -1.77 -4.88
C ALA A 5 -16.24 -1.05 -3.60
N ALA A 6 -16.92 -1.30 -2.48
CA ALA A 6 -16.56 -0.74 -1.18
C ALA A 6 -15.19 -1.27 -0.71
N ILE A 7 -14.91 -2.56 -0.92
CA ILE A 7 -13.61 -3.15 -0.59
C ILE A 7 -12.51 -2.57 -1.47
N ALA A 8 -12.74 -2.39 -2.77
CA ALA A 8 -11.73 -1.81 -3.66
C ALA A 8 -11.35 -0.38 -3.24
N GLN A 9 -12.34 0.46 -2.92
CA GLN A 9 -12.10 1.81 -2.40
C GLN A 9 -11.39 1.78 -1.04
N PHE A 10 -11.78 0.87 -0.15
CA PHE A 10 -11.12 0.70 1.15
C PHE A 10 -9.65 0.32 1.02
N VAL A 11 -9.32 -0.59 0.09
CA VAL A 11 -7.93 -0.98 -0.21
C VAL A 11 -7.12 0.21 -0.72
N MET A 12 -7.69 1.02 -1.61
CA MET A 12 -7.03 2.24 -2.11
C MET A 12 -6.82 3.27 -0.98
N GLN A 13 -7.77 3.43 -0.06
CA GLN A 13 -7.61 4.29 1.11
C GLN A 13 -6.48 3.79 2.03
N LYS A 14 -6.37 2.48 2.25
CA LYS A 14 -5.24 1.90 2.99
C LYS A 14 -3.90 2.17 2.28
N ASP A 15 -3.87 2.10 0.96
CA ASP A 15 -2.69 2.43 0.14
C ASP A 15 -2.27 3.89 0.31
N ASP A 16 -3.24 4.81 0.32
CA ASP A 16 -3.02 6.24 0.52
C ASP A 16 -2.44 6.53 1.90
N ASN A 17 -3.03 5.94 2.96
CA ASN A 17 -2.55 6.11 4.34
C ASN A 17 -1.12 5.58 4.50
N HIS A 18 -0.82 4.40 3.93
CA HIS A 18 0.53 3.85 3.95
C HIS A 18 1.53 4.75 3.21
N SER A 19 1.09 5.34 2.08
CA SER A 19 1.91 6.27 1.30
C SER A 19 2.22 7.54 2.10
N ASP A 20 1.26 8.08 2.85
CA ASP A 20 1.48 9.23 3.74
C ASP A 20 2.52 8.94 4.82
N GLU A 21 2.38 7.80 5.52
CA GLU A 21 3.33 7.36 6.56
C GLU A 21 4.76 7.23 6.00
N LYS A 22 4.90 6.68 4.78
CA LYS A 22 6.20 6.51 4.11
C LYS A 22 6.80 7.84 3.70
N ILE A 23 6.02 8.73 3.11
CA ILE A 23 6.47 10.07 2.73
C ILE A 23 6.95 10.85 3.96
N GLU A 24 6.20 10.81 5.07
CA GLU A 24 6.58 11.46 6.31
C GLU A 24 7.90 10.91 6.88
N ALA A 25 8.04 9.58 6.92
CA ALA A 25 9.28 8.94 7.37
C ALA A 25 10.49 9.37 6.53
N ILE A 26 10.35 9.40 5.19
CA ILE A 26 11.43 9.83 4.30
C ILE A 26 11.77 11.30 4.52
N ARG A 27 10.77 12.19 4.65
CA ARG A 27 10.99 13.61 4.94
C ARG A 27 11.73 13.81 6.27
N ASN A 28 11.38 13.05 7.30
CA ASN A 28 12.07 13.09 8.60
C ASN A 28 13.53 12.64 8.48
N LEU A 29 13.82 11.61 7.69
CA LEU A 29 15.20 11.19 7.40
C LEU A 29 15.98 12.27 6.64
N MET A 30 15.36 12.92 5.65
CA MET A 30 15.98 14.03 4.91
C MET A 30 16.34 15.21 5.81
N MET A 31 15.47 15.58 6.76
CA MET A 31 15.74 16.68 7.70
C MET A 31 16.90 16.37 8.66
N CYS A 32 17.02 15.11 9.09
CA CYS A 32 18.05 14.69 10.05
C CYS A 32 19.40 14.37 9.40
N ALA A 33 19.44 14.08 8.10
CA ALA A 33 20.64 13.59 7.42
C ALA A 33 21.38 14.69 6.63
N ARG A 34 22.71 14.73 6.74
CA ARG A 34 23.58 15.41 5.76
C ARG A 34 23.71 14.54 4.51
N LEU A 35 22.68 14.58 3.66
CA LEU A 35 22.63 13.72 2.48
C LEU A 35 23.61 14.18 1.41
N THR A 36 24.20 13.20 0.74
CA THR A 36 24.85 13.42 -0.56
C THR A 36 23.79 13.78 -1.59
N ARG A 37 24.19 14.40 -2.70
CA ARG A 37 23.28 14.72 -3.82
C ARG A 37 22.53 13.48 -4.32
N GLU A 38 23.23 12.35 -4.43
CA GLU A 38 22.63 11.08 -4.86
C GLU A 38 21.60 10.56 -3.86
N GLY A 39 21.89 10.61 -2.56
CA GLY A 39 20.93 10.22 -1.51
C GLY A 39 19.68 11.11 -1.49
N SER A 40 19.84 12.42 -1.69
CA SER A 40 18.69 13.34 -1.81
C SER A 40 17.81 12.99 -3.02
N LEU A 41 18.41 12.73 -4.19
CA LEU A 41 17.68 12.37 -5.40
C LEU A 41 16.94 11.04 -5.24
N GLN A 42 17.54 10.06 -4.57
CA GLN A 42 16.91 8.79 -4.27
C GLN A 42 15.67 8.97 -3.38
N MET A 43 15.79 9.74 -2.29
CA MET A 43 14.66 10.00 -1.38
C MET A 43 13.54 10.80 -2.07
N GLU A 44 13.86 11.80 -2.88
CA GLU A 44 12.87 12.52 -3.69
C GLU A 44 12.17 11.60 -4.70
N SER A 45 12.90 10.67 -5.31
CA SER A 45 12.33 9.68 -6.22
C SER A 45 11.35 8.76 -5.49
N GLU A 46 11.67 8.38 -4.26
CA GLU A 46 10.83 7.54 -3.41
C GLU A 46 9.56 8.28 -2.97
N ILE A 47 9.67 9.56 -2.57
CA ILE A 47 8.50 10.42 -2.30
C ILE A 47 7.58 10.49 -3.53
N ARG A 48 8.14 10.79 -4.72
CA ARG A 48 7.37 10.86 -5.97
C ARG A 48 6.65 9.56 -6.31
N PHE A 49 7.27 8.41 -6.00
CA PHE A 49 6.65 7.11 -6.19
C PHE A 49 5.37 6.95 -5.35
N TYR A 50 5.41 7.34 -4.07
CA TYR A 50 4.25 7.28 -3.18
C TYR A 50 3.18 8.32 -3.54
N GLU A 51 3.57 9.55 -3.89
CA GLU A 51 2.65 10.59 -4.37
C GLU A 51 1.93 10.15 -5.66
N GLY A 52 2.63 9.49 -6.58
CA GLY A 52 2.04 8.96 -7.82
C GLY A 52 1.00 7.85 -7.58
N ARG A 53 1.14 7.06 -6.51
CA ARG A 53 0.11 6.06 -6.12
C ARG A 53 -1.17 6.75 -5.68
N GLN A 54 -1.06 7.76 -4.83
CA GLN A 54 -2.21 8.54 -4.37
C GLN A 54 -2.88 9.28 -5.52
N GLU A 55 -2.10 9.84 -6.45
CA GLU A 55 -2.64 10.49 -7.64
C GLU A 55 -3.44 9.51 -8.50
N LEU A 56 -2.89 8.31 -8.77
CA LEU A 56 -3.61 7.26 -9.49
C LEU A 56 -4.93 6.90 -8.78
N ASN A 57 -4.91 6.74 -7.45
CA ASN A 57 -6.09 6.41 -6.68
C ASN A 57 -7.18 7.48 -6.82
N ARG A 58 -6.80 8.76 -6.67
CA ARG A 58 -7.71 9.91 -6.84
C ARG A 58 -8.26 9.99 -8.25
N MET A 59 -7.44 9.77 -9.28
CA MET A 59 -7.88 9.76 -10.68
C MET A 59 -8.92 8.68 -10.94
N LEU A 60 -8.67 7.45 -10.47
CA LEU A 60 -9.58 6.33 -10.66
C LEU A 60 -10.93 6.55 -9.97
N ILE A 61 -10.91 7.05 -8.73
CA ILE A 61 -12.14 7.37 -7.97
C ILE A 61 -12.92 8.49 -8.68
N LYS A 62 -12.25 9.56 -9.11
CA LYS A 62 -12.89 10.68 -9.81
C LYS A 62 -13.53 10.28 -11.14
N LEU A 63 -12.96 9.30 -11.82
CA LEU A 63 -13.49 8.78 -13.09
C LEU A 63 -14.62 7.75 -12.89
N GLU A 64 -14.89 7.34 -11.65
CA GLU A 64 -15.94 6.36 -11.29
C GLU A 64 -15.87 5.05 -12.10
N HIS A 65 -14.68 4.68 -12.56
CA HIS A 65 -14.49 3.53 -13.44
C HIS A 65 -14.27 2.26 -12.60
N GLU A 66 -15.36 1.61 -12.18
CA GLU A 66 -15.37 0.50 -11.22
C GLU A 66 -14.40 -0.64 -11.56
N GLU A 67 -14.29 -1.04 -12.83
CA GLU A 67 -13.38 -2.11 -13.27
C GLU A 67 -11.91 -1.75 -13.02
N LEU A 68 -11.52 -0.50 -13.30
CA LEU A 68 -10.14 -0.04 -13.10
C LEU A 68 -9.83 0.15 -11.61
N ILE A 69 -10.80 0.63 -10.83
CA ILE A 69 -10.73 0.69 -9.37
C ILE A 69 -10.48 -0.72 -8.79
N ARG A 70 -11.23 -1.72 -9.26
CA ARG A 70 -11.07 -3.12 -8.85
C ARG A 70 -9.71 -3.68 -9.24
N ILE A 71 -9.27 -3.49 -10.49
CA ILE A 71 -7.95 -3.95 -10.96
C ILE A 71 -6.82 -3.32 -10.13
N ASN A 72 -6.92 -2.02 -9.85
CA ASN A 72 -5.92 -1.32 -9.04
C ASN A 72 -5.89 -1.84 -7.60
N ALA A 73 -7.05 -2.07 -6.98
CA ALA A 73 -7.13 -2.67 -5.65
C ALA A 73 -6.52 -4.08 -5.59
N ILE A 74 -6.76 -4.92 -6.60
CA ILE A 74 -6.12 -6.25 -6.71
C ILE A 74 -4.59 -6.12 -6.80
N LYS A 75 -4.09 -5.19 -7.62
CA LYS A 75 -2.65 -4.90 -7.74
C LYS A 75 -2.04 -4.44 -6.42
N ILE A 76 -2.74 -3.58 -5.68
CA ILE A 76 -2.33 -3.13 -4.35
C ILE A 76 -2.22 -4.32 -3.39
N LEU A 77 -3.24 -5.17 -3.32
CA LEU A 77 -3.26 -6.33 -2.41
C LEU A 77 -2.12 -7.31 -2.69
N HIS A 78 -1.87 -7.63 -3.96
CA HIS A 78 -0.73 -8.47 -4.33
C HIS A 78 0.60 -7.89 -3.87
N ARG A 79 0.78 -6.58 -4.04
CA ARG A 79 1.98 -5.88 -3.58
C ARG A 79 2.10 -5.93 -2.05
N MET A 80 1.04 -5.61 -1.32
CA MET A 80 1.07 -5.64 0.15
C MET A 80 1.40 -7.03 0.69
N ILE A 81 0.85 -8.09 0.08
CA ILE A 81 1.20 -9.47 0.43
C ILE A 81 2.69 -9.75 0.16
N SER A 82 3.23 -9.28 -0.97
CA SER A 82 4.64 -9.51 -1.32
C SER A 82 5.64 -8.69 -0.50
N GLU A 83 5.25 -7.50 -0.06
CA GLU A 83 6.09 -6.58 0.72
C GLU A 83 6.00 -6.85 2.24
N THR A 84 5.01 -7.62 2.70
CA THR A 84 4.90 -8.00 4.11
C THR A 84 6.06 -8.93 4.47
N GLU A 85 7.00 -8.42 5.27
CA GLU A 85 8.16 -9.18 5.72
C GLU A 85 7.75 -10.41 6.55
N ILE A 86 8.29 -11.57 6.18
CA ILE A 86 8.10 -12.81 6.95
C ILE A 86 8.95 -12.70 8.23
N PRO A 87 8.34 -12.68 9.42
CA PRO A 87 9.09 -12.59 10.66
C PRO A 87 9.91 -13.87 10.90
N SER A 88 10.99 -13.74 11.68
CA SER A 88 11.74 -14.91 12.14
C SER A 88 10.82 -15.85 12.94
N TRP A 89 10.92 -17.15 12.67
CA TRP A 89 10.14 -18.22 13.30
C TRP A 89 10.29 -18.26 14.83
N GLU A 90 11.35 -17.65 15.38
CA GLU A 90 11.62 -17.56 16.81
C GLU A 90 10.74 -16.52 17.55
N LYS A 91 10.07 -15.61 16.82
CA LYS A 91 9.22 -14.55 17.41
C LYS A 91 7.74 -14.84 17.22
N THR A 92 7.17 -15.66 18.10
CA THR A 92 5.79 -16.18 17.98
C THR A 92 4.71 -15.09 17.91
N LYS A 93 4.91 -13.95 18.59
CA LYS A 93 3.96 -12.82 18.53
C LYS A 93 3.98 -12.13 17.17
N ASP A 94 5.17 -11.96 16.58
CA ASP A 94 5.35 -11.33 15.28
C ASP A 94 4.76 -12.21 14.17
N MET A 95 4.88 -13.53 14.31
CA MET A 95 4.27 -14.49 13.39
C MET A 95 2.73 -14.42 13.39
N LYS A 96 2.12 -14.18 14.56
CA LYS A 96 0.67 -14.01 14.66
C LYS A 96 0.20 -12.75 13.95
N ALA A 97 0.87 -11.61 14.19
CA ALA A 97 0.57 -10.35 13.53
C ALA A 97 0.75 -10.43 12.00
N TYR A 98 1.83 -11.07 11.56
CA TYR A 98 2.05 -11.38 10.13
C TYR A 98 0.88 -12.18 9.54
N GLN A 99 0.46 -13.26 10.20
CA GLN A 99 -0.63 -14.10 9.71
C GLN A 99 -1.96 -13.35 9.65
N GLU A 100 -2.24 -12.46 10.62
CA GLU A 100 -3.43 -11.62 10.63
C GLU A 100 -3.46 -10.69 9.40
N ILE A 101 -2.35 -10.04 9.09
CA ILE A 101 -2.20 -9.17 7.90
C ILE A 101 -2.37 -9.96 6.61
N ILE A 102 -1.70 -11.11 6.47
CA ILE A 102 -1.80 -11.95 5.27
C ILE A 102 -3.21 -12.46 5.06
N ASN A 103 -3.88 -12.91 6.13
CA ASN A 103 -5.25 -13.38 6.05
C ASN A 103 -6.21 -12.26 5.65
N GLU A 104 -6.04 -11.05 6.21
CA GLU A 104 -6.83 -9.87 5.86
C GLU A 104 -6.72 -9.54 4.36
N TYR A 105 -5.50 -9.40 3.83
CA TYR A 105 -5.30 -9.08 2.42
C TYR A 105 -5.74 -10.21 1.48
N SER A 106 -5.53 -11.47 1.87
CA SER A 106 -6.01 -12.62 1.11
C SER A 106 -7.54 -12.68 1.04
N HIS A 107 -8.23 -12.30 2.12
CA HIS A 107 -9.68 -12.21 2.17
C HIS A 107 -10.21 -11.16 1.19
N TYR A 108 -9.65 -9.94 1.20
CA TYR A 108 -10.03 -8.90 0.25
C TYR A 108 -9.77 -9.31 -1.20
N LEU A 109 -8.64 -9.97 -1.46
CA LEU A 109 -8.30 -10.44 -2.79
C LEU A 109 -9.32 -11.48 -3.29
N ALA A 110 -9.75 -12.40 -2.42
CA ALA A 110 -10.76 -13.40 -2.74
C ALA A 110 -12.12 -12.78 -3.11
N ILE A 111 -12.47 -11.63 -2.53
CA ILE A 111 -13.73 -10.93 -2.83
C ILE A 111 -13.64 -10.23 -4.19
N LEU A 112 -12.54 -9.50 -4.41
CA LEU A 112 -12.33 -8.74 -5.65
C LEU A 112 -12.11 -9.64 -6.88
N SER A 113 -11.60 -10.86 -6.68
CA SER A 113 -11.32 -11.81 -7.77
C SER A 113 -12.54 -12.63 -8.22
N LYS A 114 -13.61 -12.68 -7.41
CA LYS A 114 -14.86 -13.40 -7.71
C LYS A 114 -15.93 -12.52 -8.38
N SER A 115 -15.67 -11.21 -8.41
CA SER A 115 -16.56 -10.20 -8.99
C SER A 115 -16.27 -10.01 -10.46
#